data_AF-A0A4Q7WQL4-F1
#
_entry.id   AF-A0A4Q7WQL4-F1
#
_cell.length_a   1.000
_cell.length_b   1.000
_cell.length_c   1.000
_cell.angle_alpha   90.00
_cell.angle_beta   90.00
_cell.angle_gamma   90.00
#
_symmetry.space_group_name_H-M   'P 1'
#
loop_
_entity.id
_entity.type
_entity.pdbx_description
1 polymer ?
#
loop_
_entity_poly.entity_id
_entity_poly.type
_entity_poly.pdbx_seq_one_letter_code
_entity_poly.pdbx_strand_id
1 'polypeptide(L)'
;MADAEQMVIVGASLAGATAAEALRAEGWTGGVLLIGSEQSLPYERPPLSKDVLLAKKGTESAQLHDQQWYEDNKIDLRLGTTVTAIDPAAHSVTLDDGSQVSYSKLLIATGSRVRKLNVPGADLPGVCYLRTAEESQALTDAYAAKPRVVVVGAGWIGLEAASAARERGSEVTVVEPQSTALASVMGEEVGEVFADFQRQHGVQFRFGTGVEGFEGTDKVTGVRLSGGEVLPADLVVVGVGVRPNTELAEEAGIEVATPDNGAGIVTGANLQTSAADVFAAGDVARWDHPKYGRPVRVEHWQNAKDSGKAVATAMVGKDVAYDSIPYFFTDQFDLGMEYAGDIPRGASYQVVFRGDPKSGAYMVFWLDDDHRVLAGMHVNLWDTGLDAVRELIRSGKQVDPARLADTSVELSNV
;
A
#
# COMPACT_ATOMS: atom_id res chain seq x y z
N MET A 1 13.89 -22.48 33.94
CA MET A 1 12.67 -21.67 33.82
C MET A 1 12.03 -22.12 32.54
N ALA A 2 10.79 -22.60 32.53
CA ALA A 2 10.12 -22.90 31.26
C ALA A 2 10.17 -21.60 30.44
N ASP A 3 10.72 -21.63 29.23
CA ASP A 3 10.75 -20.46 28.36
C ASP A 3 9.33 -19.93 28.28
N ALA A 4 9.12 -18.69 28.77
CA ALA A 4 7.81 -18.09 28.77
C ALA A 4 7.34 -18.00 27.31
N GLU A 5 6.16 -18.53 27.01
CA GLU A 5 5.64 -18.51 25.64
C GLU A 5 5.65 -17.08 25.11
N GLN A 6 6.29 -16.88 23.96
CA GLN A 6 6.57 -15.56 23.39
C GLN A 6 6.12 -15.51 21.94
N MET A 7 5.30 -14.50 21.61
CA MET A 7 4.96 -14.15 20.24
C MET A 7 5.96 -13.10 19.75
N VAL A 8 6.64 -13.36 18.65
CA VAL A 8 7.57 -12.41 18.02
C VAL A 8 6.97 -11.86 16.74
N ILE A 9 6.99 -10.55 16.58
CA ILE A 9 6.47 -9.83 15.41
C ILE A 9 7.60 -9.01 14.80
N VAL A 10 7.94 -9.30 13.55
CA VAL A 10 9.00 -8.63 12.79
C VAL A 10 8.37 -7.62 11.83
N GLY A 11 8.41 -6.34 12.21
CA GLY A 11 7.83 -5.22 11.47
C GLY A 11 6.90 -4.38 12.33
N ALA A 12 7.43 -3.31 12.94
CA ALA A 12 6.68 -2.38 13.79
C ALA A 12 5.98 -1.25 13.01
N SER A 13 5.17 -1.62 12.02
CA SER A 13 4.27 -0.71 11.32
C SER A 13 2.83 -1.20 11.48
N LEU A 14 1.91 -0.77 10.60
CA LEU A 14 0.48 -1.01 10.74
C LEU A 14 0.09 -2.48 10.97
N ALA A 15 0.60 -3.42 10.16
CA ALA A 15 0.24 -4.83 10.31
C ALA A 15 0.74 -5.45 11.62
N GLY A 16 2.00 -5.22 11.99
CA GLY A 16 2.59 -5.78 13.20
C GLY A 16 2.03 -5.15 14.48
N ALA A 17 1.84 -3.83 14.51
CA ALA A 17 1.22 -3.14 15.64
C ALA A 17 -0.25 -3.56 15.83
N THR A 18 -1.01 -3.70 14.73
CA THR A 18 -2.38 -4.23 14.79
C THR A 18 -2.40 -5.67 15.30
N ALA A 19 -1.44 -6.51 14.90
CA ALA A 19 -1.34 -7.86 15.42
C ALA A 19 -1.00 -7.89 16.92
N ALA A 20 -0.10 -7.02 17.38
CA ALA A 20 0.26 -6.91 18.81
C ALA A 20 -0.95 -6.48 19.67
N GLU A 21 -1.72 -5.50 19.20
CA GLU A 21 -2.99 -5.09 19.79
C GLU A 21 -4.00 -6.23 19.82
N ALA A 22 -4.19 -6.91 18.68
CA ALA A 22 -5.14 -8.00 18.57
C ALA A 22 -4.76 -9.20 19.45
N LEU A 23 -3.48 -9.54 19.61
CA LEU A 23 -3.04 -10.59 20.54
C LEU A 23 -3.52 -10.30 21.98
N ARG A 24 -3.42 -9.05 22.43
CA ARG A 24 -3.92 -8.65 23.76
C ARG A 24 -5.44 -8.69 23.82
N ALA A 25 -6.13 -8.20 22.80
CA ALA A 25 -7.59 -8.28 22.71
C ALA A 25 -8.13 -9.72 22.70
N GLU A 26 -7.38 -10.66 22.11
CA GLU A 26 -7.68 -12.09 22.08
C GLU A 26 -7.36 -12.82 23.41
N GLY A 27 -6.82 -12.11 24.40
CA GLY A 27 -6.54 -12.63 25.73
C GLY A 27 -5.18 -13.30 25.89
N TRP A 28 -4.24 -13.10 24.95
CA TRP A 28 -2.87 -13.62 25.09
C TRP A 28 -2.17 -12.98 26.28
N THR A 29 -1.75 -13.80 27.25
CA THR A 29 -1.05 -13.35 28.47
C THR A 29 0.46 -13.52 28.43
N GLY A 30 0.99 -14.26 27.44
CA GLY A 30 2.43 -14.46 27.26
C GLY A 30 3.17 -13.23 26.74
N GLY A 31 4.46 -13.40 26.48
CA GLY A 31 5.30 -12.34 25.92
C GLY A 31 4.84 -11.93 24.52
N VAL A 32 4.90 -10.63 24.22
CA VAL A 32 4.74 -10.09 22.86
C VAL A 32 5.91 -9.16 22.61
N LEU A 33 6.74 -9.52 21.65
CA LEU A 33 7.87 -8.72 21.20
C LEU A 33 7.58 -8.18 19.80
N LEU A 34 7.52 -6.86 19.67
CA LEU A 34 7.33 -6.16 18.41
C LEU A 34 8.64 -5.45 18.02
N ILE A 35 9.23 -5.87 16.90
CA ILE A 35 10.55 -5.40 16.45
C ILE A 35 10.39 -4.56 15.19
N GLY A 36 11.02 -3.39 15.13
CA GLY A 36 11.01 -2.53 13.95
C GLY A 36 12.35 -1.84 13.74
N SER A 37 12.77 -1.74 12.48
CA SER A 37 14.01 -1.08 12.09
C SER A 37 13.92 0.46 12.11
N GLU A 38 12.72 1.01 12.05
CA GLU A 38 12.48 2.45 12.18
C GLU A 38 12.61 2.89 13.65
N GLN A 39 13.07 4.11 13.89
CA GLN A 39 13.19 4.69 15.25
C GLN A 39 11.86 5.27 15.76
N SER A 40 10.88 5.41 14.86
CA SER A 40 9.58 6.00 15.12
C SER A 40 8.61 4.96 15.68
N LEU A 41 7.68 5.40 16.54
CA LEU A 41 6.54 4.58 16.97
C LEU A 41 5.73 4.10 15.76
N PRO A 42 5.07 2.94 15.81
CA PRO A 42 4.26 2.46 14.69
C PRO A 42 3.21 3.49 14.25
N TYR A 43 3.16 3.76 12.95
CA TYR A 43 2.28 4.75 12.33
C TYR A 43 1.60 4.23 11.06
N GLU A 44 0.50 4.88 10.68
CA GLU A 44 -0.22 4.67 9.43
C GLU A 44 0.45 5.46 8.29
N ARG A 45 0.64 4.83 7.13
CA ARG A 45 1.28 5.49 5.98
C ARG A 45 0.37 6.41 5.14
N PRO A 46 -0.97 6.24 5.03
CA PRO A 46 -1.81 7.11 4.20
C PRO A 46 -1.72 8.61 4.49
N PRO A 47 -1.59 9.09 5.75
CA PRO A 47 -1.42 10.52 6.02
C PRO A 47 -0.15 11.13 5.41
N LEU A 48 0.88 10.32 5.14
CA LEU A 48 2.21 10.78 4.70
C LEU A 48 2.23 11.39 3.29
N SER A 49 1.29 11.02 2.42
CA SER A 49 1.11 11.61 1.09
C SER A 49 -0.04 12.62 1.05
N LYS A 50 -0.74 12.83 2.17
CA LYS A 50 -1.96 13.65 2.28
C LYS A 50 -1.74 14.79 3.27
N ASP A 51 -2.41 14.75 4.43
CA ASP A 51 -2.40 15.82 5.43
C ASP A 51 -0.99 16.24 5.86
N VAL A 52 -0.05 15.28 6.00
CA VAL A 52 1.34 15.59 6.35
C VAL A 52 2.04 16.33 5.21
N LEU A 53 1.92 15.81 3.98
CA LEU A 53 2.55 16.39 2.80
C LEU A 53 1.98 17.78 2.45
N LEU A 54 0.72 18.02 2.79
CA LEU A 54 0.04 19.31 2.71
C LEU A 54 0.40 20.27 3.87
N ALA A 55 1.23 19.85 4.84
CA ALA A 55 1.53 20.58 6.07
C ALA A 55 0.28 20.96 6.90
N LYS A 56 -0.79 20.16 6.83
CA LYS A 56 -2.00 20.32 7.66
C LYS A 56 -1.82 19.69 9.05
N LYS A 57 -1.02 18.62 9.14
CA LYS A 57 -0.68 17.89 10.36
C LYS A 57 0.80 17.48 10.35
N GLY A 58 1.37 17.19 11.51
CA GLY A 58 2.69 16.57 11.62
C GLY A 58 2.62 15.04 11.53
N THR A 59 3.78 14.41 11.42
CA THR A 59 3.92 12.94 11.30
C THR A 59 3.43 12.20 12.54
N GLU A 60 3.43 12.85 13.71
CA GLU A 60 2.89 12.32 14.96
C GLU A 60 1.39 12.01 14.87
N SER A 61 0.64 12.72 14.02
CA SER A 61 -0.79 12.47 13.80
C SER A 61 -1.09 11.12 13.16
N ALA A 62 -0.07 10.47 12.59
CA ALA A 62 -0.18 9.17 11.96
C ALA A 62 0.10 8.01 12.93
N GLN A 63 0.59 8.27 14.15
CA GLN A 63 0.90 7.22 15.12
C GLN A 63 -0.36 6.42 15.49
N LEU A 64 -0.24 5.09 15.55
CA LEU A 64 -1.37 4.23 15.94
C LEU A 64 -1.68 4.37 17.43
N HIS A 65 -0.63 4.32 18.23
CA HIS A 65 -0.67 4.32 19.69
C HIS A 65 0.50 5.15 20.21
N ASP A 66 0.33 5.78 21.37
CA ASP A 66 1.45 6.41 22.07
C ASP A 66 2.34 5.37 22.76
N GLN A 67 3.50 5.81 23.26
CA GLN A 67 4.44 4.94 23.98
C GLN A 67 3.80 4.27 25.22
N GLN A 68 2.96 5.00 25.95
CA GLN A 68 2.33 4.51 27.18
C GLN A 68 1.41 3.32 26.91
N TRP A 69 0.70 3.32 25.80
CA TRP A 69 -0.16 2.21 25.41
C TRP A 69 0.61 0.89 25.26
N TYR A 70 1.81 0.90 24.67
CA TYR A 70 2.63 -0.32 24.54
C TYR A 70 3.09 -0.84 25.91
N GLU A 71 3.45 0.07 26.82
CA GLU A 71 3.84 -0.26 28.19
C GLU A 71 2.67 -0.84 29.00
N ASP A 72 1.50 -0.20 28.94
CA ASP A 72 0.28 -0.63 29.62
C ASP A 72 -0.19 -2.00 29.12
N ASN A 73 -0.03 -2.26 27.83
CA ASN A 73 -0.33 -3.55 27.19
C ASN A 73 0.81 -4.56 27.29
N LYS A 74 1.92 -4.25 27.99
CA LYS A 74 3.07 -5.14 28.18
C LYS A 74 3.60 -5.70 26.86
N ILE A 75 3.75 -4.84 25.86
CA ILE A 75 4.37 -5.18 24.58
C ILE A 75 5.83 -4.71 24.67
N ASP A 76 6.78 -5.64 24.53
CA ASP A 76 8.20 -5.31 24.38
C ASP A 76 8.39 -4.72 22.98
N LEU A 77 8.45 -3.39 22.88
CA LEU A 77 8.62 -2.67 21.63
C LEU A 77 10.10 -2.33 21.43
N ARG A 78 10.73 -2.93 20.41
CA ARG A 78 12.13 -2.69 20.04
C ARG A 78 12.23 -1.96 18.71
N LEU A 79 12.35 -0.64 18.80
CA LEU A 79 12.58 0.26 17.67
C LEU A 79 14.07 0.33 17.33
N GLY A 80 14.38 0.75 16.10
CA GLY A 80 15.76 0.82 15.62
C GLY A 80 16.51 -0.52 15.60
N THR A 81 15.78 -1.64 15.66
CA THR A 81 16.32 -2.99 15.78
C THR A 81 15.93 -3.79 14.55
N THR A 82 16.90 -4.43 13.90
CA THR A 82 16.67 -5.21 12.68
C THR A 82 16.78 -6.70 12.96
N VAL A 83 15.81 -7.49 12.51
CA VAL A 83 15.97 -8.95 12.42
C VAL A 83 16.77 -9.27 11.17
N THR A 84 17.85 -10.03 11.33
CA THR A 84 18.81 -10.36 10.27
C THR A 84 18.72 -11.80 9.80
N ALA A 85 18.16 -12.70 10.61
CA ALA A 85 17.92 -14.09 10.22
C ALA A 85 16.73 -14.68 10.98
N ILE A 86 16.07 -15.68 10.37
CA ILE A 86 15.04 -16.51 10.99
C ILE A 86 15.53 -17.96 10.90
N ASP A 87 15.46 -18.68 12.02
CA ASP A 87 15.64 -20.14 12.07
C ASP A 87 14.30 -20.80 12.45
N PRO A 88 13.53 -21.31 11.46
CA PRO A 88 12.27 -21.96 11.73
C PRO A 88 12.40 -23.28 12.50
N ALA A 89 13.55 -23.96 12.41
CA ALA A 89 13.74 -25.25 13.09
C ALA A 89 14.09 -25.07 14.57
N ALA A 90 14.83 -24.00 14.90
CA ALA A 90 15.14 -23.63 16.27
C ALA A 90 14.09 -22.70 16.91
N HIS A 91 13.05 -22.32 16.16
CA HIS A 91 12.05 -21.31 16.55
C HIS A 91 12.70 -20.03 17.10
N SER A 92 13.66 -19.46 16.36
CA SER A 92 14.36 -18.24 16.80
C SER A 92 14.58 -17.23 15.67
N VAL A 93 14.80 -15.98 16.07
CA VAL A 93 15.25 -14.88 15.20
C VAL A 93 16.58 -14.32 15.70
N THR A 94 17.43 -13.89 14.79
CA THR A 94 18.71 -13.22 15.09
C THR A 94 18.56 -11.72 14.84
N LEU A 95 19.04 -10.90 15.77
CA LEU A 95 19.02 -9.44 15.67
C LEU A 95 20.33 -8.91 15.08
N ASP A 96 20.37 -7.63 14.74
CA ASP A 96 21.53 -6.94 14.18
C ASP A 96 22.73 -6.82 15.13
N ASP A 97 22.49 -6.89 16.44
CA ASP A 97 23.55 -7.01 17.46
C ASP A 97 24.09 -8.45 17.63
N GLY A 98 23.54 -9.41 16.88
CA GLY A 98 23.90 -10.83 16.92
C GLY A 98 23.23 -11.63 18.05
N SER A 99 22.42 -10.99 18.89
CA SER A 99 21.60 -11.70 19.88
C SER A 99 20.49 -12.52 19.22
N GLN A 100 20.01 -13.55 19.91
CA GLN A 100 18.93 -14.42 19.45
C GLN A 100 17.72 -14.32 20.38
N VAL A 101 16.53 -14.35 19.79
CA VAL A 101 15.26 -14.39 20.51
C VAL A 101 14.45 -15.60 20.04
N SER A 102 14.09 -16.47 20.97
CA SER A 102 13.21 -17.60 20.72
C SER A 102 11.75 -17.16 20.64
N TYR A 103 10.93 -17.90 19.89
CA TYR A 103 9.49 -17.65 19.79
C TYR A 103 8.68 -18.94 19.90
N SER A 104 7.44 -18.82 20.36
CA SER A 104 6.43 -19.85 20.21
C SER A 104 5.75 -19.75 18.84
N LYS A 105 5.49 -18.52 18.39
CA LYS A 105 5.05 -18.22 17.01
C LYS A 105 5.65 -16.91 16.53
N LEU A 106 5.85 -16.83 15.22
CA LEU A 106 6.48 -15.70 14.54
C LEU A 106 5.53 -15.09 13.51
N LEU A 107 5.40 -13.76 13.51
CA LEU A 107 4.77 -13.02 12.43
C LEU A 107 5.81 -12.19 11.67
N ILE A 108 5.90 -12.40 10.35
CA ILE A 108 6.65 -11.57 9.41
C ILE A 108 5.73 -10.49 8.84
N ALA A 109 5.89 -9.26 9.31
CA ALA A 109 5.14 -8.06 8.92
C ALA A 109 6.06 -6.97 8.33
N THR A 110 7.09 -7.39 7.59
CA THR A 110 8.16 -6.54 7.03
C THR A 110 7.71 -5.60 5.91
N GLY A 111 6.47 -5.78 5.42
CA GLY A 111 5.85 -4.91 4.44
C GLY A 111 6.61 -4.85 3.11
N SER A 112 6.67 -3.65 2.53
CA SER A 112 7.33 -3.38 1.26
C SER A 112 8.23 -2.14 1.31
N ARG A 113 9.23 -2.10 0.42
CA ARG A 113 10.13 -0.96 0.15
C ARG A 113 9.91 -0.38 -1.23
N VAL A 114 10.22 0.91 -1.41
CA VAL A 114 10.12 1.58 -2.71
C VAL A 114 11.04 0.94 -3.75
N ARG A 115 10.56 0.88 -5.00
CA ARG A 115 11.41 0.54 -6.14
C ARG A 115 12.30 1.74 -6.46
N LYS A 116 13.62 1.56 -6.33
CA LYS A 116 14.59 2.56 -6.75
C LYS A 116 14.80 2.53 -8.26
N LEU A 117 14.93 3.71 -8.86
CA LEU A 117 15.38 3.82 -10.25
C LEU A 117 16.89 3.62 -10.33
N ASN A 118 17.34 2.78 -11.25
CA ASN A 118 18.75 2.54 -11.51
C ASN A 118 19.16 3.26 -12.80
N VAL A 119 19.25 4.59 -12.71
CA VAL A 119 19.60 5.49 -13.80
C VAL A 119 20.65 6.49 -13.33
N PRO A 120 21.48 7.08 -14.21
CA PRO A 120 22.45 8.10 -13.83
C PRO A 120 21.81 9.26 -13.06
N GLY A 121 22.44 9.69 -11.96
CA GLY A 121 21.99 10.81 -11.12
C GLY A 121 20.85 10.49 -10.15
N ALA A 122 20.44 9.21 -10.00
CA ALA A 122 19.36 8.82 -9.09
C ALA A 122 19.68 9.05 -7.59
N ASP A 123 20.94 9.30 -7.26
CA ASP A 123 21.46 9.62 -5.93
C ASP A 123 21.69 11.13 -5.71
N LEU A 124 21.41 11.98 -6.72
CA LEU A 124 21.54 13.43 -6.58
C LEU A 124 20.61 13.97 -5.49
N PRO A 125 21.07 14.90 -4.64
CA PRO A 125 20.20 15.64 -3.75
C PRO A 125 19.02 16.27 -4.50
N GLY A 126 17.81 16.11 -3.95
CA GLY A 126 16.57 16.51 -4.59
C GLY A 126 15.89 15.42 -5.42
N VAL A 127 16.49 14.24 -5.58
CA VAL A 127 15.76 13.02 -6.00
C VAL A 127 15.26 12.30 -4.76
N CYS A 128 13.95 12.37 -4.53
CA CYS A 128 13.30 11.92 -3.31
C CYS A 128 12.33 10.75 -3.58
N TYR A 129 12.08 9.98 -2.52
CA TYR A 129 11.08 8.92 -2.46
C TYR A 129 10.11 9.24 -1.32
N LEU A 130 8.96 8.56 -1.29
CA LEU A 130 7.97 8.73 -0.24
C LEU A 130 7.46 7.37 0.26
N ARG A 131 7.92 6.98 1.45
CA ARG A 131 7.44 5.80 2.18
C ARG A 131 7.45 6.03 3.68
N THR A 132 8.48 6.66 4.23
CA THR A 132 8.65 6.87 5.69
C THR A 132 8.18 8.25 6.14
N ALA A 133 7.98 8.40 7.45
CA ALA A 133 7.64 9.67 8.07
C ALA A 133 8.73 10.74 7.84
N GLU A 134 10.00 10.35 7.89
CA GLU A 134 11.15 11.24 7.66
C GLU A 134 11.18 11.72 6.21
N GLU A 135 10.93 10.82 5.24
CA GLU A 135 10.83 11.17 3.82
C GLU A 135 9.66 12.12 3.54
N SER A 136 8.50 11.86 4.15
CA SER A 136 7.33 12.74 4.07
C SER A 136 7.63 14.13 4.61
N GLN A 137 8.23 14.23 5.81
CA GLN A 137 8.60 15.51 6.40
C GLN A 137 9.61 16.27 5.53
N ALA A 138 10.64 15.59 4.99
CA ALA A 138 11.62 16.21 4.12
C ALA A 138 10.97 16.79 2.84
N LEU A 139 10.00 16.07 2.25
CA LEU A 139 9.25 16.57 1.10
C LEU A 139 8.34 17.74 1.47
N THR A 140 7.65 17.66 2.62
CA THR A 140 6.86 18.76 3.18
C THR A 140 7.69 20.02 3.32
N ASP A 141 8.91 19.93 3.85
CA ASP A 141 9.81 21.08 4.01
C ASP A 141 10.27 21.60 2.64
N ALA A 142 10.64 20.71 1.71
CA ALA A 142 11.07 21.08 0.37
C ALA A 142 9.97 21.81 -0.42
N TYR A 143 8.71 21.40 -0.29
CA TYR A 143 7.56 22.05 -0.94
C TYR A 143 7.30 23.48 -0.43
N ALA A 144 7.81 23.87 0.75
CA ALA A 144 7.68 25.25 1.23
C ALA A 144 8.38 26.27 0.30
N ALA A 145 9.41 25.85 -0.42
CA ALA A 145 10.11 26.68 -1.40
C ALA A 145 9.40 26.81 -2.76
N LYS A 146 8.28 26.09 -2.96
CA LYS A 146 7.53 26.03 -4.23
C LYS A 146 8.41 25.66 -5.44
N PRO A 147 9.21 24.58 -5.36
CA PRO A 147 10.11 24.18 -6.46
C PRO A 147 9.34 23.78 -7.73
N ARG A 148 10.05 23.69 -8.86
CA ARG A 148 9.58 22.92 -10.02
C ARG A 148 9.77 21.43 -9.71
N VAL A 149 8.65 20.71 -9.61
CA VAL A 149 8.60 19.31 -9.23
C VAL A 149 8.37 18.45 -10.47
N VAL A 150 9.21 17.44 -10.64
CA VAL A 150 8.90 16.32 -11.54
C VAL A 150 8.57 15.08 -10.73
N VAL A 151 7.37 14.53 -10.92
CA VAL A 151 6.98 13.26 -10.32
C VAL A 151 7.18 12.15 -11.35
N VAL A 152 7.87 11.08 -10.96
CA VAL A 152 8.12 9.91 -11.82
C VAL A 152 7.20 8.77 -11.42
N GLY A 153 6.21 8.48 -12.27
CA GLY A 153 5.14 7.51 -12.05
C GLY A 153 3.80 8.17 -11.72
N ALA A 154 2.76 7.80 -12.46
CA ALA A 154 1.38 8.26 -12.29
C ALA A 154 0.50 7.20 -11.59
N GLY A 155 1.09 6.50 -10.61
CA GLY A 155 0.35 5.68 -9.64
C GLY A 155 -0.28 6.54 -8.53
N TRP A 156 -1.07 5.93 -7.64
CA TRP A 156 -1.77 6.64 -6.56
C TRP A 156 -0.87 7.57 -5.74
N ILE A 157 0.26 7.06 -5.22
CA ILE A 157 1.20 7.86 -4.42
C ILE A 157 1.85 8.97 -5.25
N GLY A 158 2.13 8.73 -6.54
CA GLY A 158 2.66 9.77 -7.42
C GLY A 158 1.65 10.89 -7.65
N LEU A 159 0.38 10.55 -7.87
CA LEU A 159 -0.70 11.52 -8.04
C LEU A 159 -1.02 12.29 -6.76
N GLU A 160 -0.98 11.64 -5.59
CA GLU A 160 -1.12 12.31 -4.29
C GLU A 160 0.06 13.26 -4.01
N ALA A 161 1.30 12.85 -4.31
CA ALA A 161 2.47 13.71 -4.18
C ALA A 161 2.41 14.91 -5.15
N ALA A 162 1.90 14.69 -6.37
CA ALA A 162 1.68 15.73 -7.37
C ALA A 162 0.60 16.73 -6.92
N SER A 163 -0.51 16.24 -6.37
CA SER A 163 -1.59 17.09 -5.86
C SER A 163 -1.13 17.92 -4.68
N ALA A 164 -0.44 17.31 -3.71
CA ALA A 164 0.10 18.03 -2.55
C ALA A 164 1.12 19.11 -2.95
N ALA A 165 2.01 18.82 -3.90
CA ALA A 165 2.93 19.81 -4.44
C ALA A 165 2.18 20.98 -5.11
N ARG A 166 1.17 20.66 -5.94
CA ARG A 166 0.36 21.68 -6.62
C ARG A 166 -0.41 22.57 -5.66
N GLU A 167 -1.08 22.01 -4.66
CA GLU A 167 -1.80 22.77 -3.64
C GLU A 167 -0.89 23.71 -2.85
N ARG A 168 0.39 23.33 -2.69
CA ARG A 168 1.41 24.15 -2.04
C ARG A 168 2.05 25.19 -2.95
N GLY A 169 1.66 25.23 -4.22
CA GLY A 169 2.05 26.26 -5.19
C GLY A 169 3.27 25.92 -6.03
N SER A 170 3.74 24.66 -6.04
CA SER A 170 4.78 24.21 -6.97
C SER A 170 4.26 24.10 -8.40
N GLU A 171 5.16 24.24 -9.38
CA GLU A 171 4.93 23.76 -10.74
C GLU A 171 5.17 22.24 -10.78
N VAL A 172 4.25 21.47 -11.36
CA VAL A 172 4.31 20.01 -11.32
C VAL A 172 4.16 19.42 -12.72
N THR A 173 5.11 18.55 -13.08
CA THR A 173 5.01 17.66 -14.24
C THR A 173 5.11 16.20 -13.79
N VAL A 174 4.18 15.36 -14.20
CA VAL A 174 4.21 13.91 -13.96
C VAL A 174 4.70 13.21 -15.23
N VAL A 175 5.67 12.31 -15.10
CA VAL A 175 6.21 11.48 -16.17
C VAL A 175 5.76 10.05 -15.97
N GLU A 176 5.18 9.44 -16.99
CA GLU A 176 4.62 8.09 -16.92
C GLU A 176 4.84 7.35 -18.26
N PRO A 177 5.50 6.18 -18.27
CA PRO A 177 5.67 5.40 -19.50
C PRO A 177 4.36 4.85 -20.08
N GLN A 178 3.30 4.70 -19.28
CA GLN A 178 1.99 4.29 -19.77
C GLN A 178 1.26 5.40 -20.54
N SER A 179 0.21 5.01 -21.26
CA SER A 179 -0.63 5.88 -22.10
C SER A 179 -1.42 6.91 -21.29
N THR A 180 -1.74 6.60 -20.04
CA THR A 180 -2.44 7.48 -19.09
C THR A 180 -2.09 7.13 -17.65
N ALA A 181 -2.57 7.94 -16.70
CA ALA A 181 -2.40 7.69 -15.28
C ALA A 181 -3.11 6.40 -14.86
N LEU A 182 -2.57 5.67 -13.88
CA LEU A 182 -3.22 4.48 -13.30
C LEU A 182 -3.59 3.37 -14.31
N ALA A 183 -3.06 3.38 -15.54
CA ALA A 183 -3.51 2.48 -16.60
C ALA A 183 -3.40 0.99 -16.21
N SER A 184 -2.32 0.60 -15.52
CA SER A 184 -2.14 -0.77 -15.00
C SER A 184 -3.13 -1.17 -13.90
N VAL A 185 -3.74 -0.20 -13.23
CA VAL A 185 -4.59 -0.41 -12.05
C VAL A 185 -6.08 -0.29 -12.40
N MET A 186 -6.44 0.72 -13.21
CA MET A 186 -7.82 1.12 -13.46
C MET A 186 -8.24 0.96 -14.92
N GLY A 187 -7.29 0.72 -15.83
CA GLY A 187 -7.51 0.79 -17.28
C GLY A 187 -7.42 2.21 -17.84
N GLU A 188 -7.30 2.31 -19.15
CA GLU A 188 -7.05 3.60 -19.83
C GLU A 188 -8.22 4.57 -19.71
N GLU A 189 -9.46 4.09 -19.83
CA GLU A 189 -10.65 4.93 -19.79
C GLU A 189 -10.80 5.66 -18.45
N VAL A 190 -10.67 4.93 -17.34
CA VAL A 190 -10.75 5.49 -15.99
C VAL A 190 -9.49 6.28 -15.66
N GLY A 191 -8.33 5.80 -16.10
CA GLY A 191 -7.06 6.50 -15.93
C GLY A 191 -7.08 7.92 -16.49
N GLU A 192 -7.67 8.11 -17.67
CA GLU A 192 -7.77 9.42 -18.31
C GLU A 192 -8.68 10.38 -17.55
N VAL A 193 -9.75 9.89 -16.89
CA VAL A 193 -10.59 10.71 -16.01
C VAL A 193 -9.77 11.30 -14.86
N PHE A 194 -8.91 10.50 -14.22
CA PHE A 194 -8.03 10.99 -13.15
C PHE A 194 -6.93 11.93 -13.68
N ALA A 195 -6.37 11.64 -14.87
CA ALA A 195 -5.41 12.52 -15.52
C ALA A 195 -6.03 13.89 -15.84
N ASP A 196 -7.25 13.92 -16.38
CA ASP A 196 -7.99 15.14 -16.66
C ASP A 196 -8.29 15.94 -15.40
N PHE A 197 -8.69 15.28 -14.32
CA PHE A 197 -8.91 15.91 -13.03
C PHE A 197 -7.63 16.59 -12.49
N GLN A 198 -6.48 15.92 -12.60
CA GLN A 198 -5.17 16.48 -12.23
C GLN A 198 -4.77 17.66 -13.15
N ARG A 199 -5.04 17.56 -14.46
CA ARG A 199 -4.79 18.66 -15.42
C ARG A 199 -5.64 19.90 -15.14
N GLN A 200 -6.87 19.73 -14.68
CA GLN A 200 -7.74 20.85 -14.26
C GLN A 200 -7.13 21.62 -13.08
N HIS A 201 -6.35 20.95 -12.23
CA HIS A 201 -5.54 21.54 -11.15
C HIS A 201 -4.14 21.98 -11.61
N GLY A 202 -3.91 22.00 -12.92
CA GLY A 202 -2.69 22.49 -13.55
C GLY A 202 -1.56 21.47 -13.62
N VAL A 203 -1.72 20.22 -13.17
CA VAL A 203 -0.65 19.22 -13.33
C VAL A 203 -0.39 18.96 -14.81
N GLN A 204 0.87 19.01 -15.22
CA GLN A 204 1.28 18.65 -16.57
C GLN A 204 1.65 17.17 -16.61
N PHE A 205 1.40 16.51 -17.75
CA PHE A 205 1.77 15.10 -17.94
C PHE A 205 2.72 14.94 -19.13
N ARG A 206 3.57 13.92 -19.05
CA ARG A 206 4.35 13.34 -20.14
C ARG A 206 4.09 11.83 -20.13
N PHE A 207 3.04 11.42 -20.83
CA PHE A 207 2.68 10.02 -21.02
C PHE A 207 3.49 9.37 -22.15
N GLY A 208 3.56 8.04 -22.15
CA GLY A 208 4.27 7.27 -23.18
C GLY A 208 5.79 7.44 -23.16
N THR A 209 6.37 8.00 -22.09
CA THR A 209 7.81 8.24 -21.98
C THR A 209 8.33 7.88 -20.60
N GLY A 210 9.52 7.28 -20.56
CA GLY A 210 10.23 6.95 -19.32
C GLY A 210 11.27 7.99 -18.95
N VAL A 211 11.92 7.77 -17.80
CA VAL A 211 13.08 8.53 -17.33
C VAL A 211 14.35 7.71 -17.58
N GLU A 212 15.35 8.33 -18.20
CA GLU A 212 16.66 7.72 -18.47
C GLU A 212 17.77 8.23 -17.54
N GLY A 213 17.54 9.32 -16.81
CA GLY A 213 18.50 9.86 -15.86
C GLY A 213 18.10 11.22 -15.32
N PHE A 214 18.88 11.70 -14.37
CA PHE A 214 18.73 13.00 -13.72
C PHE A 214 19.97 13.85 -14.02
N GLU A 215 19.75 15.11 -14.39
CA GLU A 215 20.81 16.08 -14.63
C GLU A 215 21.12 16.86 -13.35
N GLY A 216 22.40 17.16 -13.13
CA GLY A 216 22.86 17.92 -11.98
C GLY A 216 24.31 17.61 -11.64
N THR A 217 24.90 18.41 -10.76
CA THR A 217 26.23 18.12 -10.16
C THR A 217 26.09 18.01 -8.64
N ASP A 218 25.66 19.09 -7.98
CA ASP A 218 25.47 19.10 -6.52
C ASP A 218 24.05 18.74 -6.09
N LYS A 219 23.09 18.94 -6.98
CA LYS A 219 21.66 18.62 -6.81
C LYS A 219 21.01 18.46 -8.17
N VAL A 220 19.80 17.88 -8.20
CA VAL A 220 19.01 17.76 -9.42
C VAL A 220 18.67 19.13 -9.99
N THR A 221 18.80 19.26 -11.31
CA THR A 221 18.39 20.43 -12.11
C THR A 221 17.47 20.04 -13.26
N GLY A 222 17.38 18.75 -13.59
CA GLY A 222 16.47 18.27 -14.62
C GLY A 222 16.32 16.75 -14.67
N VAL A 223 15.32 16.30 -15.44
CA VAL A 223 14.99 14.89 -15.66
C VAL A 223 15.09 14.62 -17.16
N ARG A 224 16.00 13.71 -17.56
CA ARG A 224 16.15 13.27 -18.94
C ARG A 224 15.12 12.18 -19.24
N LEU A 225 14.31 12.41 -20.26
CA LEU A 225 13.30 11.48 -20.74
C LEU A 225 13.84 10.58 -21.85
N SER A 226 13.19 9.43 -22.09
CA SER A 226 13.59 8.48 -23.14
C SER A 226 13.51 9.01 -24.57
N GLY A 227 12.83 10.15 -24.79
CA GLY A 227 12.82 10.86 -26.07
C GLY A 227 13.96 11.86 -26.26
N GLY A 228 14.86 12.00 -25.27
CA GLY A 228 15.96 12.99 -25.26
C GLY A 228 15.58 14.38 -24.73
N GLU A 229 14.29 14.67 -24.52
CA GLU A 229 13.83 15.87 -23.80
C GLU A 229 14.39 15.89 -22.38
N VAL A 230 14.74 17.08 -21.89
CA VAL A 230 15.12 17.32 -20.50
C VAL A 230 14.12 18.27 -19.88
N LEU A 231 13.38 17.79 -18.89
CA LEU A 231 12.47 18.61 -18.10
C LEU A 231 13.27 19.32 -17.00
N PRO A 232 13.17 20.65 -16.85
CA PRO A 232 13.80 21.33 -15.72
C PRO A 232 13.09 20.93 -14.40
N ALA A 233 13.87 20.59 -13.38
CA ALA A 233 13.36 20.14 -12.08
C ALA A 233 14.28 20.60 -10.96
N ASP A 234 13.72 21.20 -9.92
CA ASP A 234 14.46 21.54 -8.70
C ASP A 234 14.25 20.49 -7.59
N LEU A 235 13.23 19.63 -7.77
CA LEU A 235 12.88 18.51 -6.91
C LEU A 235 12.25 17.40 -7.77
N VAL A 236 12.57 16.15 -7.48
CA VAL A 236 11.99 14.97 -8.12
C VAL A 236 11.39 14.06 -7.06
N VAL A 237 10.17 13.56 -7.30
CA VAL A 237 9.54 12.55 -6.44
C VAL A 237 9.33 11.27 -7.24
N VAL A 238 9.95 10.18 -6.81
CA VAL A 238 9.90 8.89 -7.51
C VAL A 238 8.86 7.98 -6.87
N GLY A 239 7.83 7.63 -7.63
CA GLY A 239 6.67 6.82 -7.22
C GLY A 239 6.40 5.66 -8.17
N VAL A 240 7.42 4.83 -8.46
CA VAL A 240 7.34 3.74 -9.47
C VAL A 240 6.97 2.36 -8.89
N GLY A 241 6.23 2.37 -7.77
CA GLY A 241 5.77 1.18 -7.05
C GLY A 241 6.74 0.65 -6.00
N VAL A 242 6.37 -0.48 -5.37
CA VAL A 242 7.10 -1.08 -4.26
C VAL A 242 7.48 -2.55 -4.54
N ARG A 243 8.31 -3.12 -3.67
CA ARG A 243 8.65 -4.55 -3.63
C ARG A 243 8.46 -5.07 -2.21
N PRO A 244 7.84 -6.25 -2.02
CA PRO A 244 7.73 -6.86 -0.70
C PRO A 244 9.12 -7.19 -0.16
N ASN A 245 9.30 -7.05 1.15
CA ASN A 245 10.56 -7.35 1.85
C ASN A 245 10.60 -8.82 2.26
N THR A 246 10.90 -9.68 1.29
CA THR A 246 10.83 -11.15 1.39
C THR A 246 12.15 -11.82 1.80
N GLU A 247 13.24 -11.05 1.89
CA GLU A 247 14.61 -11.58 2.02
C GLU A 247 14.76 -12.50 3.23
N LEU A 248 14.23 -12.13 4.39
CA LEU A 248 14.26 -12.96 5.61
C LEU A 248 13.56 -14.30 5.43
N ALA A 249 12.46 -14.35 4.67
CA ALA A 249 11.73 -15.57 4.40
C ALA A 249 12.49 -16.46 3.42
N GLU A 250 13.00 -15.86 2.34
CA GLU A 250 13.79 -16.58 1.33
C GLU A 250 15.03 -17.24 1.95
N GLU A 251 15.79 -16.49 2.76
CA GLU A 251 16.99 -16.98 3.44
C GLU A 251 16.68 -18.06 4.48
N ALA A 252 15.50 -18.01 5.10
CA ALA A 252 15.01 -19.02 6.04
C ALA A 252 14.39 -20.26 5.36
N GLY A 253 14.37 -20.33 4.03
CA GLY A 253 13.76 -21.43 3.28
C GLY A 253 12.23 -21.44 3.31
N ILE A 254 11.60 -20.31 3.65
CA ILE A 254 10.15 -20.12 3.58
C ILE A 254 9.77 -19.80 2.12
N GLU A 255 8.66 -20.37 1.65
CA GLU A 255 8.24 -20.22 0.26
C GLU A 255 7.89 -18.76 -0.08
N VAL A 256 8.46 -18.27 -1.17
CA VAL A 256 8.23 -16.93 -1.71
C VAL A 256 7.88 -17.02 -3.19
N ALA A 257 6.86 -16.27 -3.60
CA ALA A 257 6.43 -16.21 -4.98
C ALA A 257 7.38 -15.33 -5.81
N THR A 258 7.64 -15.73 -7.05
CA THR A 258 8.39 -14.92 -8.00
C THR A 258 7.62 -13.65 -8.38
N PRO A 259 8.31 -12.60 -8.89
CA PRO A 259 7.65 -11.39 -9.37
C PRO A 259 6.54 -11.63 -10.40
N ASP A 260 6.75 -12.57 -11.32
CA ASP A 260 5.77 -12.92 -12.36
C ASP A 260 4.51 -13.56 -11.79
N ASN A 261 4.61 -14.17 -10.60
CA ASN A 261 3.50 -14.81 -9.89
C ASN A 261 2.91 -13.92 -8.77
N GLY A 262 3.19 -12.61 -8.79
CA GLY A 262 2.62 -11.61 -7.87
C GLY A 262 3.56 -11.13 -6.77
N ALA A 263 4.72 -11.77 -6.58
CA ALA A 263 5.68 -11.57 -5.48
C ALA A 263 5.10 -11.79 -4.06
N GLY A 264 5.96 -11.89 -3.05
CA GLY A 264 5.57 -11.94 -1.63
C GLY A 264 5.69 -13.34 -1.01
N ILE A 265 5.64 -13.38 0.33
CA ILE A 265 5.71 -14.61 1.12
C ILE A 265 4.42 -15.40 0.88
N VAL A 266 4.54 -16.65 0.45
CA VAL A 266 3.40 -17.52 0.17
C VAL A 266 2.79 -18.00 1.47
N THR A 267 1.47 -17.86 1.58
CA THR A 267 0.69 -18.28 2.74
C THR A 267 -0.61 -18.94 2.31
N GLY A 268 -1.14 -19.81 3.17
CA GLY A 268 -2.50 -20.32 3.02
C GLY A 268 -3.57 -19.28 3.38
N ALA A 269 -4.85 -19.67 3.30
CA ALA A 269 -5.96 -18.81 3.70
C ALA A 269 -5.93 -18.39 5.18
N ASN A 270 -5.22 -19.12 6.04
CA ASN A 270 -5.00 -18.79 7.45
C ASN A 270 -3.78 -17.88 7.69
N LEU A 271 -3.15 -17.38 6.62
CA LEU A 271 -1.94 -16.54 6.65
C LEU A 271 -0.69 -17.20 7.24
N GLN A 272 -0.70 -18.53 7.39
CA GLN A 272 0.46 -19.31 7.76
C GLN A 272 1.35 -19.57 6.54
N THR A 273 2.66 -19.44 6.72
CA THR A 273 3.68 -19.70 5.68
C THR A 273 3.93 -21.21 5.51
N SER A 274 4.89 -21.58 4.66
CA SER A 274 5.34 -22.98 4.51
C SER A 274 6.06 -23.52 5.76
N ALA A 275 6.48 -22.66 6.71
CA ALA A 275 7.08 -23.05 7.97
C ALA A 275 6.02 -23.12 9.09
N ALA A 276 6.14 -24.15 9.95
CA ALA A 276 5.29 -24.28 11.13
C ALA A 276 5.45 -23.07 12.05
N ASP A 277 4.35 -22.59 12.64
CA ASP A 277 4.32 -21.48 13.59
C ASP A 277 4.82 -20.12 13.05
N VAL A 278 5.09 -20.00 11.75
CA VAL A 278 5.47 -18.76 11.08
C VAL A 278 4.36 -18.26 10.16
N PHE A 279 3.97 -16.99 10.34
CA PHE A 279 2.89 -16.31 9.64
C PHE A 279 3.42 -15.09 8.88
N ALA A 280 2.66 -14.59 7.91
CA ALA A 280 2.97 -13.31 7.25
C ALA A 280 1.70 -12.45 7.11
N ALA A 281 1.85 -11.12 7.26
CA ALA A 281 0.74 -10.17 7.15
C ALA A 281 1.14 -8.84 6.48
N GLY A 282 0.14 -8.11 5.97
CA GLY A 282 0.32 -6.84 5.26
C GLY A 282 0.92 -6.99 3.86
N ASP A 283 1.61 -5.95 3.38
CA ASP A 283 2.09 -5.87 1.99
C ASP A 283 3.01 -7.02 1.54
N VAL A 284 3.68 -7.68 2.50
CA VAL A 284 4.63 -8.77 2.24
C VAL A 284 3.92 -10.11 1.96
N ALA A 285 2.70 -10.28 2.46
CA ALA A 285 1.99 -11.54 2.43
C ALA A 285 1.20 -11.71 1.12
N ARG A 286 1.41 -12.86 0.48
CA ARG A 286 0.63 -13.35 -0.65
C ARG A 286 -0.15 -14.58 -0.18
N TRP A 287 -1.47 -14.51 -0.17
CA TRP A 287 -2.30 -15.58 0.39
C TRP A 287 -3.28 -16.15 -0.62
N ASP A 288 -3.59 -17.44 -0.46
CA ASP A 288 -4.66 -18.10 -1.20
C ASP A 288 -6.01 -17.56 -0.74
N HIS A 289 -6.60 -16.67 -1.55
CA HIS A 289 -7.82 -15.96 -1.18
C HIS A 289 -9.06 -16.86 -1.35
N PRO A 290 -9.79 -17.19 -0.27
CA PRO A 290 -10.90 -18.17 -0.33
C PRO A 290 -11.98 -17.81 -1.35
N LYS A 291 -12.39 -16.53 -1.39
CA LYS A 291 -13.42 -16.06 -2.33
C LYS A 291 -12.95 -16.01 -3.80
N TYR A 292 -11.70 -15.65 -4.07
CA TYR A 292 -11.22 -15.51 -5.46
C TYR A 292 -10.71 -16.82 -6.05
N GLY A 293 -10.46 -17.85 -5.23
CA GLY A 293 -9.96 -19.14 -5.70
C GLY A 293 -8.56 -19.06 -6.35
N ARG A 294 -7.84 -17.96 -6.08
CA ARG A 294 -6.49 -17.69 -6.56
C ARG A 294 -5.72 -16.90 -5.48
N PRO A 295 -4.39 -16.96 -5.52
CA PRO A 295 -3.59 -16.14 -4.65
C PRO A 295 -3.71 -14.66 -4.98
N VAL A 296 -3.62 -13.83 -3.94
CA VAL A 296 -3.58 -12.37 -4.05
C VAL A 296 -2.49 -11.80 -3.15
N ARG A 297 -2.01 -10.61 -3.49
CA ARG A 297 -1.17 -9.79 -2.62
C ARG A 297 -1.65 -8.36 -2.73
N VAL A 298 -1.89 -7.73 -1.58
CA VAL A 298 -2.58 -6.45 -1.50
C VAL A 298 -1.75 -5.46 -0.70
N GLU A 299 -1.44 -4.31 -1.30
CA GLU A 299 -0.59 -3.25 -0.74
C GLU A 299 -1.46 -2.11 -0.20
N HIS A 300 -2.40 -2.45 0.69
CA HIS A 300 -3.42 -1.51 1.17
C HIS A 300 -3.44 -1.42 2.70
N TRP A 301 -3.76 -0.23 3.19
CA TRP A 301 -3.90 0.05 4.63
C TRP A 301 -4.88 -0.90 5.33
N GLN A 302 -6.04 -1.15 4.72
CA GLN A 302 -7.05 -2.05 5.31
C GLN A 302 -6.55 -3.49 5.36
N ASN A 303 -5.87 -3.94 4.30
CA ASN A 303 -5.25 -5.28 4.30
C ASN A 303 -4.24 -5.42 5.44
N ALA A 304 -3.37 -4.43 5.67
CA ALA A 304 -2.42 -4.46 6.77
C ALA A 304 -3.12 -4.58 8.13
N LYS A 305 -4.19 -3.81 8.37
CA LYS A 305 -5.00 -3.92 9.58
C LYS A 305 -5.65 -5.29 9.74
N ASP A 306 -6.40 -5.73 8.73
CA ASP A 306 -7.23 -6.93 8.84
C ASP A 306 -6.39 -8.21 8.86
N SER A 307 -5.34 -8.30 8.05
CA SER A 307 -4.42 -9.44 8.08
C SER A 307 -3.62 -9.50 9.38
N GLY A 308 -3.25 -8.35 9.97
CA GLY A 308 -2.63 -8.30 11.30
C GLY A 308 -3.54 -8.88 12.38
N LYS A 309 -4.83 -8.51 12.39
CA LYS A 309 -5.83 -9.08 13.31
C LYS A 309 -6.02 -10.57 13.07
N ALA A 310 -6.18 -10.97 11.81
CA ALA A 310 -6.39 -12.36 11.43
C ALA A 310 -5.22 -13.26 11.87
N VAL A 311 -3.97 -12.81 11.68
CA VAL A 311 -2.80 -13.56 12.16
C VAL A 311 -2.77 -13.64 13.69
N ALA A 312 -3.11 -12.57 14.43
CA ALA A 312 -3.17 -12.66 15.89
C ALA A 312 -4.17 -13.72 16.38
N THR A 313 -5.35 -13.79 15.77
CA THR A 313 -6.35 -14.84 16.02
C THR A 313 -5.80 -16.24 15.71
N ALA A 314 -5.07 -16.42 14.60
CA ALA A 314 -4.43 -17.69 14.26
C ALA A 314 -3.28 -18.06 15.22
N MET A 315 -2.51 -17.06 15.68
CA MET A 315 -1.41 -17.24 16.63
C MET A 315 -1.92 -17.72 17.99
N VAL A 316 -3.10 -17.29 18.45
CA VAL A 316 -3.71 -17.85 19.68
C VAL A 316 -4.38 -19.22 19.48
N GLY A 317 -4.26 -19.83 18.28
CA GLY A 317 -4.71 -21.19 17.99
C GLY A 317 -6.18 -21.29 17.59
N LYS A 318 -6.81 -20.19 17.18
CA LYS A 318 -8.18 -20.19 16.63
C LYS A 318 -8.14 -20.36 15.11
N ASP A 319 -9.19 -20.97 14.56
CA ASP A 319 -9.34 -21.14 13.11
C ASP A 319 -9.58 -19.79 12.42
N VAL A 320 -8.87 -19.56 11.32
CA VAL A 320 -8.94 -18.32 10.51
C VAL A 320 -8.97 -18.67 9.04
N ALA A 321 -9.86 -18.01 8.29
CA ALA A 321 -9.85 -17.96 6.84
C ALA A 321 -9.96 -16.49 6.42
N TYR A 322 -8.87 -15.93 5.89
CA TYR A 322 -8.77 -14.54 5.53
C TYR A 322 -9.34 -14.30 4.12
N ASP A 323 -10.60 -13.88 4.08
CA ASP A 323 -11.39 -13.66 2.87
C ASP A 323 -11.80 -12.19 2.66
N SER A 324 -11.11 -11.26 3.33
CA SER A 324 -11.40 -9.81 3.25
C SER A 324 -11.28 -9.32 1.81
N ILE A 325 -12.34 -8.67 1.31
CA ILE A 325 -12.32 -8.07 -0.02
C ILE A 325 -11.35 -6.89 0.01
N PRO A 326 -10.34 -6.85 -0.88
CA PRO A 326 -9.37 -5.77 -0.91
C PRO A 326 -10.05 -4.41 -1.04
N TYR A 327 -9.55 -3.46 -0.27
CA TYR A 327 -10.09 -2.11 -0.17
C TYR A 327 -8.97 -1.09 -0.03
N PHE A 328 -9.12 0.04 -0.70
CA PHE A 328 -8.29 1.22 -0.46
C PHE A 328 -9.05 2.51 -0.77
N PHE A 329 -8.44 3.63 -0.39
CA PHE A 329 -8.93 4.96 -0.69
C PHE A 329 -7.78 5.87 -1.13
N THR A 330 -8.12 6.95 -1.80
CA THR A 330 -7.19 8.03 -2.17
C THR A 330 -7.90 9.37 -2.05
N ASP A 331 -7.14 10.39 -1.67
CA ASP A 331 -7.60 11.77 -1.59
C ASP A 331 -6.62 12.63 -2.38
N GLN A 332 -7.12 13.38 -3.36
CA GLN A 332 -6.34 14.23 -4.25
C GLN A 332 -7.15 15.50 -4.49
N PHE A 333 -6.64 16.67 -4.08
CA PHE A 333 -7.40 17.92 -4.13
C PHE A 333 -8.76 17.78 -3.40
N ASP A 334 -9.87 18.06 -4.10
CA ASP A 334 -11.25 17.90 -3.64
C ASP A 334 -11.90 16.56 -4.05
N LEU A 335 -11.11 15.63 -4.62
CA LEU A 335 -11.55 14.28 -4.94
C LEU A 335 -11.20 13.33 -3.80
N GLY A 336 -12.20 12.66 -3.24
CA GLY A 336 -12.03 11.44 -2.47
C GLY A 336 -12.64 10.26 -3.20
N MET A 337 -11.93 9.13 -3.18
CA MET A 337 -12.34 7.90 -3.83
C MET A 337 -12.10 6.71 -2.92
N GLU A 338 -13.07 5.81 -2.88
CA GLU A 338 -12.92 4.49 -2.28
C GLU A 338 -13.12 3.39 -3.32
N TYR A 339 -12.32 2.32 -3.22
CA TYR A 339 -12.32 1.19 -4.13
C TYR A 339 -12.42 -0.13 -3.36
N ALA A 340 -13.19 -1.09 -3.88
CA ALA A 340 -13.24 -2.47 -3.39
C ALA A 340 -13.14 -3.47 -4.54
N GLY A 341 -12.46 -4.60 -4.28
CA GLY A 341 -12.31 -5.72 -5.20
C GLY A 341 -10.88 -5.94 -5.67
N ASP A 342 -10.69 -6.90 -6.57
CA ASP A 342 -9.39 -7.19 -7.16
C ASP A 342 -9.56 -7.69 -8.60
N ILE A 343 -8.93 -6.99 -9.54
CA ILE A 343 -8.94 -7.37 -10.95
C ILE A 343 -7.69 -8.20 -11.22
N PRO A 344 -7.81 -9.48 -11.64
CA PRO A 344 -6.64 -10.31 -11.91
C PRO A 344 -5.77 -9.65 -12.99
N ARG A 345 -4.44 -9.69 -12.80
CA ARG A 345 -3.50 -9.16 -13.79
C ARG A 345 -3.69 -9.84 -15.14
N GLY A 346 -3.82 -9.03 -16.20
CA GLY A 346 -4.01 -9.52 -17.56
C GLY A 346 -5.41 -10.07 -17.86
N ALA A 347 -6.36 -9.99 -16.93
CA ALA A 347 -7.75 -10.32 -17.20
C ALA A 347 -8.39 -9.29 -18.14
N SER A 348 -9.24 -9.76 -19.04
CA SER A 348 -10.21 -8.90 -19.74
C SER A 348 -11.28 -8.43 -18.76
N TYR A 349 -11.78 -7.23 -19.00
CA TYR A 349 -12.91 -6.69 -18.26
C TYR A 349 -13.67 -5.66 -19.10
N GLN A 350 -14.93 -5.46 -18.76
CA GLN A 350 -15.73 -4.32 -19.19
C GLN A 350 -15.77 -3.28 -18.07
N VAL A 351 -15.54 -2.02 -18.43
CA VAL A 351 -15.76 -0.87 -17.52
C VAL A 351 -17.20 -0.39 -17.68
N VAL A 352 -17.89 -0.17 -16.57
CA VAL A 352 -19.23 0.39 -16.53
C VAL A 352 -19.25 1.61 -15.61
N PHE A 353 -19.54 2.78 -16.19
CA PHE A 353 -19.76 4.01 -15.46
C PHE A 353 -21.22 4.11 -15.01
N ARG A 354 -21.42 4.53 -13.77
CA ARG A 354 -22.72 4.85 -13.20
C ARG A 354 -22.69 6.30 -12.71
N GLY A 355 -23.34 7.18 -13.47
CA GLY A 355 -23.22 8.64 -13.33
C GLY A 355 -22.24 9.24 -14.35
N ASP A 356 -22.09 10.57 -14.32
CA ASP A 356 -21.21 11.31 -15.22
C ASP A 356 -19.94 11.73 -14.47
N PRO A 357 -18.73 11.31 -14.87
CA PRO A 357 -17.49 11.75 -14.25
C PRO A 357 -17.31 13.27 -14.17
N LYS A 358 -17.90 14.03 -15.10
CA LYS A 358 -17.84 15.51 -15.09
C LYS A 358 -18.63 16.15 -13.94
N SER A 359 -19.50 15.40 -13.27
CA SER A 359 -20.21 15.90 -12.07
C SER A 359 -19.30 16.00 -10.85
N GLY A 360 -18.15 15.31 -10.86
CA GLY A 360 -17.29 15.12 -9.69
C GLY A 360 -17.79 14.07 -8.70
N ALA A 361 -18.91 13.39 -8.97
CA ALA A 361 -19.47 12.32 -8.14
C ALA A 361 -20.11 11.21 -8.98
N TYR A 362 -19.53 10.00 -8.93
CA TYR A 362 -19.91 8.88 -9.81
C TYR A 362 -19.37 7.56 -9.26
N MET A 363 -19.81 6.43 -9.83
CA MET A 363 -19.27 5.11 -9.57
C MET A 363 -18.74 4.46 -10.84
N VAL A 364 -17.80 3.54 -10.67
CA VAL A 364 -17.27 2.70 -11.76
C VAL A 364 -17.19 1.26 -11.29
N PHE A 365 -17.55 0.35 -12.19
CA PHE A 365 -17.48 -1.09 -11.97
C PHE A 365 -16.64 -1.75 -13.05
N TRP A 366 -15.88 -2.79 -12.67
CA TRP A 366 -15.15 -3.67 -13.57
C TRP A 366 -15.82 -5.03 -13.55
N LEU A 367 -16.26 -5.49 -14.72
CA LEU A 367 -16.97 -6.75 -14.89
C LEU A 367 -16.11 -7.73 -15.68
N ASP A 368 -16.14 -9.02 -15.31
CA ASP A 368 -15.58 -10.09 -16.14
C ASP A 368 -16.42 -10.33 -17.41
N ASP A 369 -15.94 -11.23 -18.27
CA ASP A 369 -16.60 -11.60 -19.53
C ASP A 369 -18.02 -12.20 -19.33
N ASP A 370 -18.33 -12.67 -18.12
CA ASP A 370 -19.63 -13.22 -17.72
C ASP A 370 -20.52 -12.17 -17.02
N HIS A 371 -20.11 -10.89 -17.02
CA HIS A 371 -20.76 -9.78 -16.33
C HIS A 371 -20.87 -9.95 -14.81
N ARG A 372 -19.87 -10.53 -14.15
CA ARG A 372 -19.74 -10.52 -12.68
C ARG A 372 -18.86 -9.35 -12.25
N VAL A 373 -19.25 -8.67 -11.19
CA VAL A 373 -18.47 -7.56 -10.64
C VAL A 373 -17.18 -8.08 -9.99
N LEU A 374 -16.03 -7.70 -10.56
CA LEU A 374 -14.69 -7.99 -10.03
C LEU A 374 -14.27 -6.93 -9.01
N ALA A 375 -14.61 -5.68 -9.31
CA ALA A 375 -14.30 -4.53 -8.49
C ALA A 375 -15.27 -3.37 -8.75
N GLY A 376 -15.30 -2.42 -7.83
CA GLY A 376 -15.96 -1.15 -8.04
C GLY A 376 -15.39 -0.04 -7.16
N MET A 377 -15.61 1.19 -7.58
CA MET A 377 -15.26 2.38 -6.83
C MET A 377 -16.39 3.39 -6.84
N HIS A 378 -16.35 4.30 -5.87
CA HIS A 378 -17.09 5.54 -5.93
C HIS A 378 -16.15 6.73 -5.76
N VAL A 379 -16.50 7.83 -6.40
CA VAL A 379 -15.86 9.14 -6.24
C VAL A 379 -16.89 10.05 -5.59
N ASN A 380 -16.55 10.63 -4.44
CA ASN A 380 -17.36 11.60 -3.70
C ASN A 380 -18.83 11.18 -3.42
N LEU A 381 -19.15 9.89 -3.38
CA LEU A 381 -20.49 9.35 -3.08
C LEU A 381 -20.51 8.61 -1.73
N TRP A 382 -20.13 9.33 -0.67
CA TRP A 382 -19.96 8.78 0.68
C TRP A 382 -21.23 8.14 1.26
N ASP A 383 -22.41 8.67 0.93
CA ASP A 383 -23.69 8.11 1.40
C ASP A 383 -24.03 6.77 0.73
N THR A 384 -23.48 6.50 -0.45
CA THR A 384 -23.68 5.21 -1.15
C THR A 384 -22.71 4.15 -0.62
N GLY A 385 -21.50 4.58 -0.24
CA GLY A 385 -20.45 3.72 0.30
C GLY A 385 -20.04 2.58 -0.64
N LEU A 386 -19.30 1.61 -0.09
CA LEU A 386 -18.85 0.42 -0.82
C LEU A 386 -19.55 -0.87 -0.45
N ASP A 387 -20.52 -0.84 0.47
CA ASP A 387 -21.14 -2.08 0.94
C ASP A 387 -21.93 -2.78 -0.17
N ALA A 388 -22.65 -2.03 -1.00
CA ALA A 388 -23.30 -2.57 -2.19
C ALA A 388 -22.27 -3.15 -3.19
N VAL A 389 -21.13 -2.49 -3.39
CA VAL A 389 -20.05 -2.99 -4.26
C VAL A 389 -19.49 -4.31 -3.72
N ARG A 390 -19.20 -4.38 -2.42
CA ARG A 390 -18.73 -5.60 -1.75
C ARG A 390 -19.75 -6.72 -1.84
N GLU A 391 -21.04 -6.43 -1.68
CA GLU A 391 -22.11 -7.41 -1.82
C GLU A 391 -22.15 -7.99 -3.23
N LEU A 392 -22.09 -7.14 -4.27
CA LEU A 392 -22.05 -7.58 -5.66
C LEU A 392 -20.85 -8.52 -5.91
N ILE A 393 -19.65 -8.14 -5.46
CA ILE A 393 -18.44 -8.97 -5.56
C ILE A 393 -18.61 -10.31 -4.81
N ARG A 394 -19.10 -10.27 -3.57
CA ARG A 394 -19.32 -11.48 -2.75
C ARG A 394 -20.32 -12.43 -3.41
N SER A 395 -21.40 -11.89 -3.96
CA SER A 395 -22.46 -12.67 -4.58
C SER A 395 -21.97 -13.46 -5.79
N GLY A 396 -21.02 -12.90 -6.56
CA GLY A 396 -20.56 -13.50 -7.83
C GLY A 396 -21.69 -13.70 -8.85
N LYS A 397 -22.83 -13.01 -8.67
CA LYS A 397 -23.95 -13.05 -9.61
C LYS A 397 -23.60 -12.26 -10.86
N GLN A 398 -24.15 -12.71 -11.99
CA GLN A 398 -24.13 -11.91 -13.22
C GLN A 398 -25.09 -10.73 -13.05
N VAL A 399 -24.67 -9.55 -13.49
CA VAL A 399 -25.48 -8.34 -13.50
C VAL A 399 -25.78 -7.91 -14.93
N ASP A 400 -26.84 -7.14 -15.13
CA ASP A 400 -27.09 -6.46 -16.41
C ASP A 400 -26.29 -5.14 -16.44
N PRO A 401 -25.29 -4.97 -17.32
CA PRO A 401 -24.47 -3.76 -17.38
C PRO A 401 -25.29 -2.49 -17.60
N ALA A 402 -26.41 -2.55 -18.33
CA ALA A 402 -27.26 -1.39 -18.57
C ALA A 402 -28.00 -0.96 -17.29
N ARG A 403 -28.46 -1.92 -16.49
CA ARG A 403 -29.09 -1.64 -15.19
C ARG A 403 -28.08 -1.16 -14.17
N LEU A 404 -26.86 -1.69 -14.19
CA LEU A 404 -25.76 -1.25 -13.34
C LEU A 404 -25.40 0.23 -13.59
N ALA A 405 -25.36 0.64 -14.86
CA ALA A 405 -25.09 2.02 -15.28
C ALA A 405 -26.23 3.00 -14.93
N ASP A 406 -27.48 2.52 -14.87
CA ASP A 406 -28.67 3.37 -14.69
C ASP A 406 -28.81 3.86 -13.24
N THR A 407 -28.53 5.15 -13.02
CA THR A 407 -28.60 5.80 -11.70
C THR A 407 -30.00 5.81 -11.08
N SER A 408 -31.06 5.52 -11.85
CA SER A 408 -32.43 5.38 -11.33
C SER A 408 -32.74 3.99 -10.74
N VAL A 409 -31.86 3.00 -10.96
CA VAL A 409 -31.99 1.65 -10.40
C VAL A 409 -31.12 1.53 -9.16
N GLU A 410 -31.70 1.20 -8.01
CA GLU A 410 -30.94 0.89 -6.78
C GLU A 410 -29.95 -0.26 -6.99
N LEU A 411 -28.74 -0.15 -6.46
CA LEU A 411 -27.69 -1.19 -6.61
C LEU A 411 -28.06 -2.54 -5.98
N SER A 412 -28.99 -2.57 -5.03
CA SER A 412 -29.50 -3.84 -4.48
C SER A 412 -30.42 -4.60 -5.45
N ASN A 413 -30.84 -3.94 -6.53
CA ASN A 413 -31.79 -4.48 -7.51
C ASN A 413 -31.16 -4.78 -8.88
N VAL A 414 -29.86 -4.53 -9.08
CA VAL A 414 -29.20 -4.71 -10.39
C VAL A 414 -29.03 -6.17 -10.78
#